data_AF-A0A925DPN1-F1
#
_entry.id   AF-A0A925DPN1-F1
#
_cell.length_a   1.000
_cell.length_b   1.000
_cell.length_c   1.000
_cell.angle_alpha   90.00
_cell.angle_beta   90.00
_cell.angle_gamma   90.00
#
_symmetry.space_group_name_H-M   'P 1'
#
loop_
_entity.id
_entity.type
_entity.pdbx_description
1 polymer ?
#
loop_
_entity_poly.entity_id
_entity_poly.type
_entity_poly.pdbx_seq_one_letter_code
_entity_poly.pdbx_strand_id
1 'polypeptide(L)'
;DEIKTVFIFRPFFKNCLFLFLITHFTLQLFIPFRYLAYPGKLFWTEQGYRFSWRVMLMEKGGKAFFYVRDKDTGQQGEAMMNNYLTVNQEKMMATQPDMILQYAHFLKKKYQEQGMKNPEIRVESYVTLNGSGSRLFINKNVNLAGQQESFRHKWWILPFEKN
;
A
#
# COMPACT_ATOMS: atom_id res chain seq x y z
N ASP A 1 -26.59 -50.25 40.00
CA ASP A 1 -27.00 -49.00 39.34
C ASP A 1 -25.80 -48.12 39.03
N GLU A 2 -25.26 -48.24 37.81
CA GLU A 2 -24.28 -47.27 37.27
C GLU A 2 -24.92 -46.56 36.09
N ILE A 3 -25.38 -45.33 36.31
CA ILE A 3 -25.88 -44.46 35.26
C ILE A 3 -24.67 -43.95 34.48
N LYS A 4 -24.38 -44.58 33.33
CA LYS A 4 -23.45 -44.02 32.34
C LYS A 4 -24.06 -42.76 31.73
N THR A 5 -23.70 -41.60 32.26
CA THR A 5 -23.96 -40.30 31.63
C THR A 5 -23.12 -40.20 30.36
N VAL A 6 -23.70 -40.63 29.24
CA VAL A 6 -23.13 -40.41 27.91
C VAL A 6 -23.30 -38.92 27.59
N PHE A 7 -22.23 -38.14 27.68
CA PHE A 7 -22.20 -36.76 27.22
C PHE A 7 -22.39 -36.75 25.69
N ILE A 8 -23.61 -36.48 25.23
CA ILE A 8 -23.90 -36.24 23.82
C ILE A 8 -23.32 -34.86 23.46
N PHE A 9 -22.08 -34.86 22.97
CA PHE A 9 -21.44 -33.64 22.47
C PHE A 9 -22.22 -33.12 21.26
N ARG A 10 -23.04 -32.07 21.46
CA ARG A 10 -23.95 -31.52 20.44
C ARG A 10 -23.21 -31.28 19.11
N PRO A 11 -23.66 -31.88 17.99
CA PRO A 11 -22.99 -31.79 16.68
C PRO A 11 -23.01 -30.38 16.08
N PHE A 12 -23.86 -29.48 16.58
CA PHE A 12 -23.96 -28.10 16.12
C PHE A 12 -22.63 -27.32 16.25
N PHE A 13 -21.97 -27.42 17.40
CA PHE A 13 -20.68 -26.73 17.62
C PHE A 13 -19.58 -27.31 16.72
N LYS A 14 -19.62 -28.62 16.47
CA LYS A 14 -18.68 -29.30 15.55
C LYS A 14 -18.84 -28.81 14.11
N ASN A 15 -20.08 -28.69 13.63
CA ASN A 15 -20.34 -28.22 12.26
C ASN A 15 -19.96 -26.75 12.06
N CYS A 16 -20.24 -25.87 13.03
CA CYS A 16 -19.82 -24.48 12.97
C CYS A 16 -18.29 -24.32 13.01
N LEU A 17 -17.62 -25.06 13.91
CA LEU A 17 -16.16 -25.08 13.99
C LEU A 17 -15.54 -25.59 12.68
N PHE A 18 -16.10 -26.65 12.11
CA PHE A 18 -15.63 -27.21 10.85
C PHE A 18 -15.79 -26.24 9.67
N LEU A 19 -16.95 -25.56 9.57
CA LEU A 19 -17.16 -24.52 8.56
C LEU A 19 -16.19 -23.34 8.72
N PHE A 20 -15.95 -22.91 9.97
CA PHE A 20 -14.98 -21.87 10.27
C PHE A 20 -13.56 -22.28 9.83
N LEU A 21 -13.13 -23.51 10.17
CA LEU A 21 -11.81 -24.01 9.80
C LEU A 21 -11.64 -24.11 8.29
N ILE A 22 -12.63 -24.67 7.57
CA ILE A 22 -12.60 -24.73 6.10
C ILE A 22 -12.46 -23.32 5.52
N THR A 23 -13.27 -22.38 5.98
CA THR A 23 -13.22 -20.98 5.52
C THR A 23 -11.86 -20.37 5.81
N HIS A 24 -11.32 -20.58 7.01
CA HIS A 24 -10.02 -20.07 7.44
C HIS A 24 -8.89 -20.58 6.55
N PHE A 25 -8.79 -21.90 6.35
CA PHE A 25 -7.73 -22.49 5.54
C PHE A 25 -7.88 -22.15 4.05
N THR A 26 -9.10 -22.03 3.56
CA THR A 26 -9.38 -21.55 2.21
C THR A 26 -8.83 -20.13 2.03
N LEU A 27 -9.17 -19.21 2.94
CA LEU A 27 -8.64 -17.84 2.88
C LEU A 27 -7.12 -17.79 2.98
N GLN A 28 -6.51 -18.55 3.91
CA GLN A 28 -5.06 -18.63 4.05
C GLN A 28 -4.36 -19.15 2.78
N LEU A 29 -4.99 -20.06 2.06
CA LEU A 29 -4.45 -20.59 0.81
C LEU A 29 -4.54 -19.57 -0.33
N PHE A 30 -5.65 -18.84 -0.46
CA PHE A 30 -5.88 -17.94 -1.61
C PHE A 30 -5.28 -16.53 -1.45
N ILE A 31 -5.21 -15.98 -0.22
CA ILE A 31 -4.66 -14.64 0.04
C ILE A 31 -3.25 -14.45 -0.56
N PRO A 32 -2.31 -15.40 -0.43
CA PRO A 32 -0.97 -15.27 -0.99
C PRO A 32 -0.90 -15.16 -2.51
N PHE A 33 -1.91 -15.68 -3.22
CA PHE A 33 -2.01 -15.65 -4.70
C PHE A 33 -2.79 -14.44 -5.24
N ARG A 34 -3.35 -13.60 -4.36
CA ARG A 34 -4.10 -12.39 -4.73
C ARG A 34 -3.35 -11.49 -5.73
N TYR A 35 -2.01 -11.50 -5.72
CA TYR A 35 -1.21 -10.73 -6.66
C TYR A 35 -1.50 -11.03 -8.14
N LEU A 36 -1.98 -12.24 -8.46
CA LEU A 36 -2.32 -12.63 -9.84
C LEU A 36 -3.47 -11.79 -10.43
N ALA A 37 -4.27 -11.14 -9.59
CA ALA A 37 -5.36 -10.26 -10.02
C ALA A 37 -4.89 -8.84 -10.42
N TYR A 38 -3.61 -8.51 -10.25
CA TYR A 38 -3.06 -7.19 -10.57
C TYR A 38 -2.09 -7.26 -11.74
N PRO A 39 -2.12 -6.28 -12.66
CA PRO A 39 -1.15 -6.22 -13.75
C PRO A 39 0.22 -5.73 -13.25
N GLY A 40 1.27 -6.09 -13.99
CA GLY A 40 2.65 -5.66 -13.74
C GLY A 40 3.44 -6.58 -12.82
N LYS A 41 4.65 -6.13 -12.43
CA LYS A 41 5.54 -6.92 -11.56
C LYS A 41 5.16 -6.74 -10.09
N LEU A 42 4.93 -7.85 -9.38
CA LEU A 42 4.58 -7.89 -7.96
C LEU A 42 5.51 -7.04 -7.08
N PHE A 43 6.82 -7.22 -7.20
CA PHE A 43 7.81 -6.50 -6.39
C PHE A 43 7.91 -5.01 -6.74
N TRP A 44 7.39 -4.60 -7.90
CA TRP A 44 7.40 -3.20 -8.31
C TRP A 44 6.17 -2.49 -7.77
N THR A 45 4.99 -2.96 -8.17
CA THR A 45 3.70 -2.33 -7.85
C THR A 45 3.24 -2.59 -6.42
N GLU A 46 3.78 -3.62 -5.79
CA GLU A 46 3.43 -4.13 -4.45
C GLU A 46 1.94 -4.48 -4.26
N GLN A 47 1.17 -4.53 -5.36
CA GLN A 47 -0.24 -4.88 -5.30
C GLN A 47 -0.40 -6.38 -5.07
N GLY A 48 -0.92 -6.73 -3.90
CA GLY A 48 -0.97 -8.13 -3.47
C GLY A 48 0.32 -8.65 -2.85
N TYR A 49 1.32 -7.79 -2.60
CA TYR A 49 2.61 -8.20 -2.01
C TYR A 49 2.48 -8.60 -0.54
N ARG A 50 1.80 -7.78 0.28
CA ARG A 50 1.56 -8.13 1.69
C ARG A 50 0.78 -9.44 1.78
N PHE A 51 1.28 -10.35 2.63
CA PHE A 51 0.80 -11.72 2.81
C PHE A 51 1.02 -12.65 1.61
N SER A 52 1.80 -12.25 0.61
CA SER A 52 2.27 -13.16 -0.42
C SER A 52 3.39 -14.06 0.12
N TRP A 53 3.54 -15.26 -0.42
CA TRP A 53 4.67 -16.14 -0.09
C TRP A 53 6.03 -15.60 -0.55
N ARG A 54 6.05 -14.52 -1.36
CA ARG A 54 7.25 -13.96 -1.99
C ARG A 54 7.79 -12.71 -1.28
N VAL A 55 7.34 -12.41 -0.06
CA VAL A 55 7.64 -11.17 0.69
C VAL A 55 9.12 -10.95 1.03
N MET A 56 9.98 -11.96 0.94
CA MET A 56 11.41 -11.82 1.29
C MET A 56 12.35 -11.91 0.06
N LEU A 57 11.81 -11.77 -1.16
CA LEU A 57 12.56 -11.98 -2.40
C LEU A 57 13.01 -10.69 -3.11
N MET A 58 12.90 -9.53 -2.45
CA MET A 58 13.23 -8.25 -3.06
C MET A 58 13.84 -7.24 -2.08
N GLU A 59 14.66 -6.37 -2.67
CA GLU A 59 15.21 -5.15 -2.07
C GLU A 59 14.78 -3.96 -2.94
N LYS A 60 14.21 -2.93 -2.30
CA LYS A 60 13.91 -1.65 -2.93
C LYS A 60 14.67 -0.54 -2.22
N GLY A 61 15.29 0.31 -3.01
CA GLY A 61 15.83 1.59 -2.56
C GLY A 61 15.17 2.70 -3.35
N GLY A 62 14.94 3.85 -2.75
CA GLY A 62 14.31 4.95 -3.47
C GLY A 62 14.37 6.28 -2.74
N LYS A 63 14.02 7.33 -3.48
CA LYS A 63 13.88 8.70 -3.00
C LYS A 63 12.59 9.28 -3.56
N ALA A 64 11.89 10.08 -2.76
CA ALA A 64 10.69 10.78 -3.16
C ALA A 64 10.84 12.28 -2.91
N PHE A 65 10.22 13.07 -3.77
CA PHE A 65 10.10 14.53 -3.69
C PHE A 65 8.62 14.87 -3.78
N PHE A 66 8.09 15.60 -2.79
CA PHE A 66 6.68 15.95 -2.71
C PHE A 66 6.50 17.41 -3.07
N TYR A 67 5.58 17.69 -3.99
CA TYR A 67 5.25 19.03 -4.43
C TYR A 67 3.80 19.34 -4.06
N VAL A 68 3.61 20.48 -3.43
CA VAL A 68 2.30 21.00 -3.05
C VAL A 68 1.99 22.16 -3.98
N ARG A 69 0.83 22.11 -4.63
CA ARG A 69 0.33 23.19 -5.47
C ARG A 69 -1.03 23.64 -4.97
N ASP A 70 -1.19 24.93 -4.75
CA ASP A 70 -2.49 25.52 -4.51
C ASP A 70 -3.22 25.71 -5.85
N LYS A 71 -4.40 25.12 -5.98
CA LYS A 71 -5.21 25.22 -7.20
C LYS A 71 -5.75 26.63 -7.43
N ASP A 72 -5.98 27.39 -6.35
CA ASP A 72 -6.63 28.70 -6.43
C ASP A 72 -5.62 29.79 -6.81
N THR A 73 -4.42 29.76 -6.21
CA THR A 73 -3.35 30.75 -6.48
C THR A 73 -2.34 30.30 -7.53
N GLY A 74 -2.30 29.00 -7.86
CA GLY A 74 -1.34 28.41 -8.77
C GLY A 74 0.08 28.27 -8.20
N GLN A 75 0.32 28.73 -6.97
CA GLN A 75 1.62 28.66 -6.31
C GLN A 75 2.01 27.20 -6.04
N GLN A 76 3.28 26.87 -6.25
CA GLN A 76 3.83 25.55 -6.03
C GLN A 76 5.08 25.64 -5.14
N GLY A 77 5.19 24.72 -4.19
CA GLY A 77 6.37 24.58 -3.33
C GLY A 77 6.70 23.11 -3.10
N GLU A 78 7.94 22.84 -2.74
CA GLU A 78 8.37 21.52 -2.29
C GLU A 78 8.07 21.34 -0.79
N ALA A 79 7.45 20.22 -0.43
CA ALA A 79 7.21 19.84 0.96
C ALA A 79 8.42 19.05 1.48
N MET A 80 9.19 19.66 2.38
CA MET A 80 10.32 19.00 3.01
C MET A 80 9.85 17.90 3.97
N MET A 81 10.21 16.65 3.67
CA MET A 81 9.81 15.46 4.44
C MET A 81 10.40 15.40 5.84
N ASN A 82 11.64 15.86 5.99
CA ASN A 82 12.39 15.88 7.26
C ASN A 82 11.69 16.68 8.38
N ASN A 83 10.76 17.57 8.04
CA ASN A 83 9.96 18.32 9.00
C ASN A 83 8.88 17.46 9.69
N TYR A 84 8.53 16.30 9.09
CA TYR A 84 7.38 15.49 9.51
C TYR A 84 7.71 14.02 9.74
N LEU A 85 8.73 13.50 9.05
CA LEU A 85 9.09 12.08 9.09
C LEU A 85 10.48 11.90 9.68
N THR A 86 10.64 10.83 10.45
CA THR A 86 11.95 10.32 10.82
C THR A 86 12.65 9.75 9.58
N VAL A 87 13.98 9.66 9.62
CA VAL A 87 14.79 9.08 8.52
C VAL A 87 14.31 7.69 8.11
N ASN A 88 13.90 6.85 9.07
CA ASN A 88 13.39 5.51 8.77
C ASN A 88 12.02 5.54 8.08
N GLN A 89 11.12 6.42 8.53
CA GLN A 89 9.81 6.60 7.90
C GLN A 89 9.95 7.13 6.47
N GLU A 90 10.87 8.07 6.24
CA GLU A 90 11.17 8.60 4.90
C GLU A 90 11.67 7.50 3.97
N LYS A 91 12.66 6.70 4.42
CA LYS A 91 13.19 5.57 3.65
C LYS A 91 12.12 4.54 3.27
N MET A 92 11.28 4.17 4.23
CA MET A 92 10.19 3.22 3.97
C MET A 92 9.14 3.81 3.03
N MET A 93 8.75 5.06 3.26
CA MET A 93 7.74 5.76 2.47
C MET A 93 8.19 5.93 1.03
N ALA A 94 9.46 6.29 0.77
CA ALA A 94 9.96 6.57 -0.58
C ALA A 94 9.89 5.36 -1.54
N THR A 95 9.72 4.14 -1.03
CA THR A 95 9.71 2.91 -1.85
C THR A 95 8.33 2.26 -1.95
N GLN A 96 7.45 2.47 -0.96
CA GLN A 96 6.15 1.81 -0.84
C GLN A 96 5.01 2.70 -1.33
N PRO A 97 4.23 2.29 -2.35
CA PRO A 97 3.24 3.17 -2.98
C PRO A 97 2.08 3.55 -2.04
N ASP A 98 1.69 2.67 -1.12
CA ASP A 98 0.65 2.97 -0.13
C ASP A 98 1.11 4.01 0.90
N MET A 99 2.37 3.95 1.34
CA MET A 99 2.94 4.94 2.25
C MET A 99 3.10 6.31 1.54
N ILE A 100 3.49 6.32 0.26
CA ILE A 100 3.51 7.56 -0.55
C ILE A 100 2.11 8.18 -0.58
N LEU A 101 1.08 7.38 -0.85
CA LEU A 101 -0.31 7.84 -0.88
C LEU A 101 -0.77 8.37 0.48
N GLN A 102 -0.46 7.63 1.55
CA GLN A 102 -0.80 8.04 2.92
C GLN A 102 -0.13 9.36 3.29
N TYR A 103 1.14 9.54 2.93
CA TYR A 103 1.85 10.79 3.18
C TYR A 103 1.29 11.95 2.35
N ALA A 104 0.86 11.70 1.10
CA ALA A 104 0.16 12.71 0.31
C ALA A 104 -1.16 13.16 0.98
N HIS A 105 -1.91 12.25 1.59
CA HIS A 105 -3.13 12.59 2.34
C HIS A 105 -2.82 13.37 3.62
N PHE A 106 -1.75 12.99 4.32
CA PHE A 106 -1.25 13.74 5.47
C PHE A 106 -0.88 15.18 5.10
N LEU A 107 -0.11 15.38 4.03
CA LEU A 107 0.25 16.72 3.55
C LEU A 107 -0.98 17.52 3.17
N LYS A 108 -1.93 16.93 2.43
CA LYS A 108 -3.20 17.58 2.09
C LYS A 108 -3.89 18.15 3.32
N LYS A 109 -4.08 17.31 4.35
CA LYS A 109 -4.70 17.72 5.61
C LYS A 109 -3.91 18.83 6.28
N LYS A 110 -2.57 18.73 6.31
CA LYS A 110 -1.71 19.71 6.97
C LYS A 110 -1.77 21.09 6.32
N TYR A 111 -1.75 21.17 5.00
CA TYR A 111 -1.87 22.43 4.27
C TYR A 111 -3.28 23.02 4.34
N GLN A 112 -4.32 22.17 4.42
CA GLN A 112 -5.69 22.63 4.70
C GLN A 112 -5.82 23.28 6.07
N GLU A 113 -5.20 22.71 7.10
CA GLU A 113 -5.13 23.32 8.44
C GLU A 113 -4.37 24.66 8.45
N GLN A 114 -3.46 24.88 7.50
CA GLN A 114 -2.71 26.13 7.32
C GLN A 114 -3.45 27.16 6.46
N GLY A 115 -4.68 26.88 6.03
CA GLY A 115 -5.54 27.80 5.29
C GLY A 115 -5.55 27.61 3.77
N MET A 116 -4.83 26.62 3.23
CA MET A 116 -4.91 26.28 1.80
C MET A 116 -6.19 25.51 1.51
N LYS A 117 -7.09 26.05 0.68
CA LYS A 117 -8.39 25.41 0.41
C LYS A 117 -8.24 24.09 -0.37
N ASN A 118 -7.48 24.14 -1.47
CA ASN A 118 -7.40 23.07 -2.46
C ASN A 118 -5.95 22.63 -2.75
N PRO A 119 -5.23 22.01 -1.78
CA PRO A 119 -3.89 21.49 -2.03
C PRO A 119 -3.93 20.29 -2.99
N GLU A 120 -3.23 20.41 -4.11
CA GLU A 120 -2.82 19.28 -4.95
C GLU A 120 -1.44 18.79 -4.51
N ILE A 121 -1.32 17.47 -4.31
CA ILE A 121 -0.05 16.86 -3.90
C ILE A 121 0.42 15.94 -5.02
N ARG A 122 1.57 16.28 -5.58
CA ARG A 122 2.24 15.50 -6.62
C ARG A 122 3.54 14.95 -6.07
N VAL A 123 3.96 13.80 -6.60
CA VAL A 123 5.17 13.12 -6.15
C VAL A 123 6.03 12.78 -7.34
N GLU A 124 7.31 13.12 -7.19
CA GLU A 124 8.36 12.61 -8.06
C GLU A 124 9.18 11.62 -7.24
N SER A 125 9.02 10.33 -7.53
CA SER A 125 9.72 9.28 -6.80
C SER A 125 10.50 8.38 -7.75
N TYR A 126 11.71 8.06 -7.33
CA TYR A 126 12.65 7.24 -8.06
C TYR A 126 12.98 6.00 -7.22
N VAL A 127 12.81 4.83 -7.82
CA VAL A 127 13.00 3.56 -7.12
C VAL A 127 13.87 2.62 -7.95
N THR A 128 14.79 1.94 -7.28
CA THR A 128 15.53 0.79 -7.79
C THR A 128 14.97 -0.49 -7.18
N LEU A 129 14.94 -1.56 -7.98
CA LEU A 129 14.51 -2.89 -7.56
C LEU A 129 15.65 -3.87 -7.82
N ASN A 130 16.16 -4.53 -6.77
CA ASN A 130 17.22 -5.55 -6.86
C ASN A 130 18.42 -5.10 -7.73
N GLY A 131 18.88 -3.87 -7.56
CA GLY A 131 20.05 -3.33 -8.29
C GLY A 131 19.83 -3.02 -9.77
N SER A 132 18.60 -3.13 -10.30
CA SER A 132 18.31 -2.94 -11.73
C SER A 132 18.34 -1.49 -12.24
N GLY A 133 18.79 -0.54 -11.42
CA GLY A 133 18.83 0.89 -11.72
C GLY A 133 17.56 1.64 -11.29
N SER A 134 17.75 2.91 -10.95
CA SER A 134 16.68 3.81 -10.49
C SER A 134 15.82 4.29 -11.66
N ARG A 135 14.50 4.29 -11.49
CA ARG A 135 13.54 4.80 -12.48
C ARG A 135 12.35 5.46 -11.80
N LEU A 136 11.64 6.29 -12.56
CA LEU A 136 10.44 6.97 -12.07
C LEU A 136 9.39 5.92 -11.67
N PHE A 137 8.90 6.02 -10.44
CA PHE A 137 8.01 5.04 -9.83
C PHE A 137 6.54 5.47 -9.87
N ILE A 138 6.28 6.72 -9.51
CA ILE A 138 4.93 7.31 -9.50
C ILE A 138 4.79 8.35 -10.61
N ASN A 139 3.62 8.41 -11.24
CA ASN A 139 3.32 9.41 -12.25
C ASN A 139 3.25 10.83 -11.64
N LYS A 140 4.25 11.65 -11.95
CA LYS A 140 4.41 13.03 -11.44
C LYS A 140 3.27 13.99 -11.76
N ASN A 141 2.44 13.67 -12.75
CA ASN A 141 1.33 14.52 -13.17
C ASN A 141 0.04 14.24 -12.38
N VAL A 142 0.01 13.18 -11.57
CA VAL A 142 -1.18 12.77 -10.83
C VAL A 142 -1.22 13.44 -9.46
N ASN A 143 -2.36 14.05 -9.14
CA ASN A 143 -2.64 14.49 -7.78
C ASN A 143 -2.98 13.28 -6.90
N LEU A 144 -2.01 12.82 -6.10
CA LEU A 144 -2.19 11.69 -5.18
C LEU A 144 -3.15 12.00 -4.03
N ALA A 145 -3.26 13.27 -3.63
CA ALA A 145 -4.22 13.69 -2.61
C ALA A 145 -5.69 13.58 -3.04
N GLY A 146 -5.94 13.33 -4.34
CA GLY A 146 -7.25 12.99 -4.88
C GLY A 146 -7.49 11.49 -5.07
N GLN A 147 -6.47 10.65 -4.92
CA GLN A 147 -6.59 9.19 -5.05
C GLN A 147 -7.01 8.56 -3.72
N GLN A 148 -7.70 7.44 -3.76
CA GLN A 148 -8.13 6.70 -2.57
C GLN A 148 -7.40 5.36 -2.46
N GLU A 149 -7.09 4.95 -1.23
CA GLU A 149 -6.55 3.63 -0.98
C GLU A 149 -7.65 2.58 -1.19
N SER A 150 -7.35 1.57 -2.00
CA SER A 150 -8.29 0.48 -2.31
C SER A 150 -7.54 -0.74 -2.83
N PHE A 151 -8.24 -1.88 -2.89
CA PHE A 151 -7.79 -3.10 -3.56
C PHE A 151 -7.90 -3.04 -5.10
N ARG A 152 -8.18 -1.87 -5.68
CA ARG A 152 -8.19 -1.72 -7.14
C ARG A 152 -6.77 -1.54 -7.67
N HIS A 153 -6.59 -1.81 -8.95
CA HIS A 153 -5.32 -1.51 -9.62
C HIS A 153 -4.99 -0.02 -9.53
N LYS A 154 -3.74 0.30 -9.15
CA LYS A 154 -3.24 1.65 -8.94
C LYS A 154 -2.55 2.12 -10.23
N TRP A 155 -3.33 2.72 -11.12
CA TRP A 155 -2.90 3.20 -12.44
C TRP A 155 -1.82 4.30 -12.38
N TRP A 156 -1.68 4.98 -11.23
CA TRP A 156 -0.69 6.03 -11.00
C TRP A 156 0.71 5.48 -10.66
N ILE A 157 0.85 4.17 -10.45
CA ILE A 157 2.15 3.49 -10.38
C ILE A 157 2.59 3.18 -11.81
N LEU A 158 3.77 3.67 -12.20
CA LEU A 158 4.30 3.43 -13.54
C LEU A 158 4.75 1.97 -13.71
N PRO A 159 4.62 1.39 -14.91
CA PRO A 159 5.08 0.03 -15.16
C PRO A 159 6.59 -0.10 -15.00
N PHE A 160 7.04 -1.30 -14.62
CA PHE A 160 8.47 -1.61 -14.60
C PHE A 160 8.94 -1.90 -16.03
N GLU A 161 9.37 -0.88 -16.75
CA GLU A 161 10.00 -1.04 -18.06
C GLU A 161 11.45 -1.49 -17.90
N LYS A 162 11.90 -2.39 -18.77
CA LYS A 162 13.30 -2.83 -18.83
C LYS A 162 14.01 -1.87 -19.78
N ASN A 163 15.11 -1.26 -19.33
CA ASN A 163 16.00 -0.50 -20.20
C ASN A 163 16.49 -1.36 -21.36
#